data_AF-A0A3P7P6L6-F1
#
_entry.id   AF-A0A3P7P6L6-F1
#
_cell.length_a   1.000
_cell.length_b   1.000
_cell.length_c   1.000
_cell.angle_alpha   90.00
_cell.angle_beta   90.00
_cell.angle_gamma   90.00
#
_symmetry.space_group_name_H-M   'P 1'
#
loop_
_entity.id
_entity.type
_entity.pdbx_description
1 polymer ?
#
loop_
_entity_poly.entity_id
_entity_poly.type
_entity_poly.pdbx_seq_one_letter_code
_entity_poly.pdbx_strand_id
1 'polypeptide(L)'
;MSLEYLKKTISMTTDQRTASSILHFHCLSIKNILPILCRATTWLPMPIQARICKAWFTHVKEASASPTGSSATIGCGVGADASLVDLQKILMQQITLRCLTLDPDSTPNDDKQIREAAKVLRIVFFSSLLVGGLDSQEQREREARENAELETLLPSQGTRHPRRQIRQDPLAVSLGIHPNDCRNPLIPASEFINETLNDVIDPEKDFLCYRSRGDKLSFMELPFLLQTTTKSVQLFYDNRLRMLEERRSAFLHSLLASDPELPFFKLRVARERVVEDALVVVSCYRILGLLR
;
A
#
# COMPACT_ATOMS: atom_id res chain seq x y z
N MET A 1 -35.87 21.67 20.60
CA MET A 1 -35.20 22.89 20.10
C MET A 1 -34.46 22.69 18.77
N SER A 2 -34.72 21.61 18.01
CA SER A 2 -33.92 21.29 16.80
C SER A 2 -34.71 21.35 15.49
N LEU A 3 -36.05 21.39 15.53
CA LEU A 3 -36.91 21.41 14.34
C LEU A 3 -37.32 22.84 13.92
N GLU A 4 -37.49 23.77 14.87
CA GLU A 4 -37.77 25.17 14.56
C GLU A 4 -36.55 25.90 13.99
N TYR A 5 -35.34 25.57 14.44
CA TYR A 5 -34.11 26.09 13.83
C TYR A 5 -33.99 25.66 12.37
N LEU A 6 -34.29 24.39 12.08
CA LEU A 6 -34.20 23.83 10.73
C LEU A 6 -35.25 24.45 9.79
N LYS A 7 -36.48 24.70 10.28
CA LYS A 7 -37.50 25.46 9.52
C LYS A 7 -37.10 26.93 9.27
N LYS A 8 -36.47 27.59 10.25
CA LYS A 8 -36.06 29.00 10.13
C LYS A 8 -34.87 29.18 9.18
N THR A 9 -33.98 28.17 9.08
CA THR A 9 -32.85 28.17 8.15
C THR A 9 -33.28 27.94 6.70
N ILE A 10 -34.31 27.13 6.45
CA ILE A 10 -34.85 26.91 5.09
C ILE A 10 -35.62 28.14 4.57
N SER A 11 -36.24 28.93 5.47
CA SER A 11 -37.01 30.12 5.06
C SER A 11 -36.15 31.32 4.66
N MET A 12 -34.83 31.31 4.88
CA MET A 12 -33.91 32.42 4.59
C MET A 12 -33.12 32.23 3.28
N THR A 13 -33.45 31.22 2.47
CA THR A 13 -32.76 30.91 1.20
C THR A 13 -33.56 31.38 -0.02
N THR A 14 -33.79 32.70 -0.10
CA THR A 14 -34.18 33.37 -1.34
C THR A 14 -33.26 34.58 -1.53
N ASP A 15 -31.98 34.33 -1.77
CA ASP A 15 -31.14 35.35 -2.40
C ASP A 15 -29.84 34.77 -2.99
N GLN A 16 -29.46 35.29 -4.15
CA GLN A 16 -28.45 34.77 -5.09
C GLN A 16 -26.99 34.73 -4.55
N ARG A 17 -26.74 35.09 -3.28
CA ARG A 17 -25.43 34.95 -2.59
C ARG A 17 -25.20 33.57 -1.96
N THR A 18 -26.19 32.69 -2.03
CA THR A 18 -26.26 31.42 -1.32
C THR A 18 -25.33 30.33 -1.87
N ALA A 19 -24.92 30.36 -3.14
CA ALA A 19 -24.10 29.28 -3.70
C ALA A 19 -22.72 29.13 -3.02
N SER A 20 -22.03 30.25 -2.73
CA SER A 20 -20.73 30.23 -2.05
C SER A 20 -20.86 29.83 -0.58
N SER A 21 -21.88 30.35 0.11
CA SER A 21 -22.15 30.00 1.51
C SER A 21 -22.65 28.57 1.68
N ILE A 22 -23.42 28.04 0.73
CA ILE A 22 -23.87 26.64 0.68
C ILE A 22 -22.69 25.73 0.38
N LEU A 23 -21.83 26.04 -0.60
CA LEU A 23 -20.60 25.27 -0.85
C LEU A 23 -19.65 25.31 0.35
N HIS A 24 -19.49 26.45 1.00
CA HIS A 24 -18.68 26.58 2.22
C HIS A 24 -19.29 25.79 3.38
N PHE A 25 -20.62 25.79 3.56
CA PHE A 25 -21.32 25.02 4.59
C PHE A 25 -21.32 23.51 4.31
N HIS A 26 -21.49 23.09 3.05
CA HIS A 26 -21.38 21.70 2.63
C HIS A 26 -19.94 21.20 2.77
N CYS A 27 -18.95 22.03 2.43
CA CYS A 27 -17.52 21.74 2.62
C CYS A 27 -17.15 21.66 4.11
N LEU A 28 -17.66 22.55 4.97
CA LEU A 28 -17.47 22.44 6.42
C LEU A 28 -18.16 21.21 7.02
N SER A 29 -19.38 20.90 6.57
CA SER A 29 -20.15 19.75 7.04
C SER A 29 -19.45 18.44 6.63
N ILE A 30 -19.01 18.34 5.37
CA ILE A 30 -18.22 17.20 4.89
C ILE A 30 -16.88 17.11 5.63
N LYS A 31 -16.17 18.22 5.85
CA LYS A 31 -14.90 18.22 6.63
C LYS A 31 -15.05 17.65 8.04
N ASN A 32 -16.19 17.88 8.70
CA ASN A 32 -16.43 17.38 10.05
C ASN A 32 -17.00 15.95 10.06
N ILE A 33 -17.81 15.59 9.07
CA ILE A 33 -18.46 14.28 9.00
C ILE A 33 -17.51 13.22 8.42
N LEU A 34 -16.65 13.59 7.46
CA LEU A 34 -15.80 12.65 6.75
C LEU A 34 -14.81 11.90 7.67
N PRO A 35 -14.12 12.52 8.64
CA PRO A 35 -13.29 11.78 9.59
C PRO A 35 -14.10 10.79 10.42
N ILE A 36 -15.35 11.12 10.77
CA ILE A 36 -16.25 10.24 11.53
C ILE A 36 -16.65 9.04 10.66
N LEU A 37 -16.97 9.26 9.39
CA LEU A 37 -17.27 8.19 8.43
C LEU A 37 -16.04 7.31 8.18
N CYS A 38 -14.84 7.90 8.04
CA CYS A 38 -13.61 7.15 7.88
C CYS A 38 -13.35 6.25 9.09
N ARG A 39 -13.46 6.82 10.29
CA ARG A 39 -13.36 6.08 11.55
C ARG A 39 -14.36 4.94 11.61
N ALA A 40 -15.65 5.21 11.36
CA ALA A 40 -16.68 4.18 11.38
C ALA A 40 -16.38 3.04 10.40
N THR A 41 -15.89 3.38 9.20
CA THR A 41 -15.55 2.40 8.17
C THR A 41 -14.40 1.48 8.60
N THR A 42 -13.39 2.03 9.28
CA THR A 42 -12.27 1.23 9.79
C THR A 42 -12.61 0.30 10.95
N TRP A 43 -13.70 0.58 11.67
CA TRP A 43 -14.17 -0.26 12.79
C TRP A 43 -14.98 -1.48 12.32
N LEU A 44 -15.38 -1.50 11.04
CA LEU A 44 -16.15 -2.60 10.47
C LEU A 44 -15.26 -3.83 10.25
N PRO A 45 -15.74 -5.05 10.55
CA PRO A 45 -15.07 -6.29 10.18
C PRO A 45 -14.79 -6.40 8.68
N MET A 46 -13.71 -7.12 8.31
CA MET A 46 -13.27 -7.28 6.92
C MET A 46 -14.37 -7.73 5.95
N PRO A 47 -15.26 -8.70 6.30
CA PRO A 47 -16.36 -9.09 5.41
C PRO A 47 -17.32 -7.95 5.10
N ILE A 48 -17.53 -7.01 6.03
CA ILE A 48 -18.41 -5.86 5.81
C ILE A 48 -17.72 -4.82 4.93
N GLN A 49 -16.41 -4.58 5.13
CA GLN A 49 -15.64 -3.72 4.23
C GLN A 49 -15.66 -4.25 2.78
N ALA A 50 -15.56 -5.57 2.60
CA ALA A 50 -15.70 -6.20 1.28
C ALA A 50 -17.10 -6.02 0.67
N ARG A 51 -18.16 -6.08 1.49
CA ARG A 51 -19.53 -5.79 1.03
C ARG A 51 -19.71 -4.32 0.62
N ILE A 52 -19.12 -3.39 1.36
CA ILE A 52 -19.13 -1.96 1.01
C ILE A 52 -18.40 -1.75 -0.31
N CYS A 53 -17.22 -2.35 -0.47
CA CYS A 53 -16.45 -2.31 -1.73
C CYS A 53 -17.30 -2.77 -2.92
N LYS A 54 -18.01 -3.90 -2.77
CA LYS A 54 -18.93 -4.44 -3.79
C LYS A 54 -20.13 -3.52 -4.04
N ALA A 55 -20.72 -2.94 -3.00
CA ALA A 55 -21.87 -2.03 -3.12
C ALA A 55 -21.51 -0.73 -3.84
N TRP A 56 -20.33 -0.16 -3.57
CA TRP A 56 -19.82 1.01 -4.30
C TRP A 56 -19.58 0.69 -5.77
N PHE A 57 -19.00 -0.48 -6.05
CA PHE A 57 -18.85 -0.97 -7.42
C PHE A 57 -20.20 -1.13 -8.15
N THR A 58 -21.19 -1.79 -7.54
CA THR A 58 -22.50 -2.01 -8.18
C THR A 58 -23.22 -0.69 -8.46
N HIS A 59 -23.16 0.26 -7.53
CA HIS A 59 -23.77 1.57 -7.71
C HIS A 59 -23.16 2.35 -8.87
N VAL A 60 -21.82 2.36 -8.99
CA VAL A 60 -21.13 3.02 -10.11
C VAL A 60 -21.47 2.31 -11.43
N LYS A 61 -21.47 0.98 -11.46
CA LYS A 61 -21.77 0.19 -12.66
C LYS A 61 -23.22 0.32 -13.14
N GLU A 62 -24.18 0.35 -12.21
CA GLU A 62 -25.59 0.58 -12.53
C GLU A 62 -25.81 1.96 -13.14
N ALA A 63 -25.14 2.96 -12.58
CA ALA A 63 -25.27 4.32 -13.02
C ALA A 63 -24.48 4.64 -14.30
N SER A 64 -23.43 3.87 -14.63
CA SER A 64 -22.79 3.89 -15.96
C SER A 64 -23.61 3.17 -17.03
N ALA A 65 -24.48 2.22 -16.63
CA ALA A 65 -25.28 1.41 -17.55
C ALA A 65 -26.60 2.06 -18.00
N SER A 66 -27.06 3.14 -17.35
CA SER A 66 -28.28 3.86 -17.77
C SER A 66 -27.98 4.80 -18.95
N PRO A 67 -28.50 4.52 -20.17
CA PRO A 67 -28.34 5.43 -21.30
C PRO A 67 -29.58 6.34 -21.35
N THR A 68 -29.54 7.49 -20.70
CA THR A 68 -30.54 8.53 -20.95
C THR A 68 -30.18 9.29 -22.21
N GLY A 69 -30.76 8.85 -23.33
CA GLY A 69 -31.03 9.72 -24.46
C GLY A 69 -32.12 10.74 -24.11
N SER A 70 -32.00 11.92 -24.72
CA SER A 70 -32.97 13.01 -24.85
C SER A 70 -33.11 14.07 -23.72
N SER A 71 -32.73 15.28 -24.11
CA SER A 71 -33.37 16.58 -23.84
C SER A 71 -33.29 17.22 -22.44
N ALA A 72 -32.42 18.24 -22.37
CA ALA A 72 -32.62 19.54 -21.73
C ALA A 72 -33.36 19.60 -20.38
N THR A 73 -32.61 19.63 -19.28
CA THR A 73 -32.85 20.57 -18.17
C THR A 73 -31.52 20.94 -17.51
N ILE A 74 -31.33 22.25 -17.31
CA ILE A 74 -30.14 22.84 -16.70
C ILE A 74 -30.15 22.49 -15.20
N GLY A 75 -29.20 21.67 -14.75
CA GLY A 75 -29.04 21.33 -13.34
C GLY A 75 -28.06 20.18 -13.09
N CYS A 76 -26.77 20.50 -12.97
CA CYS A 76 -25.68 19.68 -12.42
C CYS A 76 -25.59 18.23 -12.93
N GLY A 77 -25.12 18.07 -14.17
CA GLY A 77 -24.62 16.78 -14.68
C GLY A 77 -23.35 16.36 -13.94
N VAL A 78 -23.50 15.59 -12.89
CA VAL A 78 -22.39 14.84 -12.26
C VAL A 78 -22.57 13.40 -12.69
N GLY A 79 -21.83 12.97 -13.71
CA GLY A 79 -21.83 11.58 -14.18
C GLY A 79 -21.49 10.65 -13.01
N ALA A 80 -22.08 9.46 -12.95
CA ALA A 80 -21.96 8.60 -11.78
C ALA A 80 -20.54 8.13 -11.46
N ASP A 81 -19.67 8.08 -12.48
CA ASP A 81 -18.23 7.87 -12.36
C ASP A 81 -17.57 8.93 -11.47
N ALA A 82 -18.14 10.14 -11.41
CA ALA A 82 -17.63 11.22 -10.57
C ALA A 82 -17.79 10.93 -9.08
N SER A 83 -18.79 10.16 -8.63
CA SER A 83 -19.02 9.98 -7.18
C SER A 83 -17.86 9.26 -6.46
N LEU A 84 -17.29 8.22 -7.09
CA LEU A 84 -16.16 7.47 -6.53
C LEU A 84 -14.84 8.24 -6.71
N VAL A 85 -14.68 8.93 -7.84
CA VAL A 85 -13.56 9.82 -8.13
C VAL A 85 -13.54 11.02 -7.17
N ASP A 86 -14.69 11.60 -6.88
CA ASP A 86 -14.83 12.73 -5.95
C ASP A 86 -14.54 12.26 -4.52
N LEU A 87 -15.02 11.08 -4.12
CA LEU A 87 -14.66 10.49 -2.83
C LEU A 87 -13.14 10.27 -2.73
N GLN A 88 -12.50 9.75 -3.79
CA GLN A 88 -11.05 9.61 -3.86
C GLN A 88 -10.35 10.96 -3.65
N LYS A 89 -10.74 11.99 -4.39
CA LYS A 89 -10.16 13.34 -4.30
C LYS A 89 -10.32 13.95 -2.92
N ILE A 90 -11.51 13.82 -2.34
CA ILE A 90 -11.82 14.35 -1.00
C ILE A 90 -10.96 13.65 0.06
N LEU A 91 -10.80 12.32 -0.01
CA LEU A 91 -9.94 11.56 0.91
C LEU A 91 -8.46 11.94 0.74
N MET A 92 -7.99 12.07 -0.49
CA MET A 92 -6.62 12.51 -0.79
C MET A 92 -6.35 13.91 -0.27
N GLN A 93 -7.28 14.84 -0.48
CA GLN A 93 -7.19 16.20 0.04
C GLN A 93 -7.20 16.21 1.57
N GLN A 94 -8.01 15.38 2.23
CA GLN A 94 -7.98 15.26 3.69
C GLN A 94 -6.59 14.80 4.17
N ILE A 95 -6.02 13.78 3.55
CA ILE A 95 -4.67 13.30 3.88
C ILE A 95 -3.64 14.42 3.70
N THR A 96 -3.65 15.10 2.55
CA THR A 96 -2.73 16.21 2.27
C THR A 96 -2.85 17.33 3.30
N LEU A 97 -4.07 17.79 3.60
CA LEU A 97 -4.29 18.86 4.58
C LEU A 97 -3.80 18.44 5.97
N ARG A 98 -4.02 17.19 6.37
CA ARG A 98 -3.54 16.67 7.65
C ARG A 98 -2.01 16.60 7.71
N CYS A 99 -1.36 16.19 6.61
CA CYS A 99 0.10 16.19 6.51
C CYS A 99 0.68 17.60 6.64
N LEU A 100 0.04 18.61 6.04
CA LEU A 100 0.47 20.01 6.14
C LEU A 100 0.29 20.61 7.54
N THR A 101 -0.64 20.08 8.33
CA THR A 101 -0.91 20.52 9.71
C THR A 101 -0.24 19.63 10.76
N LEU A 102 0.58 18.68 10.34
CA LEU A 102 1.23 17.72 11.24
C LEU A 102 2.33 18.44 12.04
N ASP A 103 2.42 18.14 13.33
CA ASP A 103 3.52 18.64 14.16
C ASP A 103 4.86 18.12 13.61
N PRO A 104 5.94 18.94 13.64
CA PRO A 104 7.21 18.58 13.01
C PRO A 104 7.86 17.31 13.59
N ASP A 105 7.56 16.97 14.85
CA ASP A 105 8.06 15.76 15.52
C ASP A 105 7.15 14.54 15.33
N SER A 106 5.95 14.73 14.79
CA SER A 106 4.96 13.68 14.61
C SER A 106 5.09 13.02 13.25
N THR A 107 4.85 11.71 13.18
CA THR A 107 4.88 10.97 11.92
C THR A 107 3.45 10.74 11.40
N PRO A 108 3.26 10.59 10.08
CA PRO A 108 1.94 10.32 9.52
C PRO A 108 1.36 8.97 10.00
N ASN A 109 2.22 8.06 10.48
CA ASN A 109 1.82 6.79 11.11
C ASN A 109 1.14 7.00 12.48
N ASP A 110 1.40 8.12 13.16
CA ASP A 110 0.82 8.45 14.46
C ASP A 110 -0.54 9.15 14.34
N ASP A 111 -0.77 9.90 13.25
CA ASP A 111 -2.03 10.62 13.03
C ASP A 111 -3.18 9.65 12.68
N LYS A 112 -4.14 9.56 13.58
CA LYS A 112 -5.30 8.67 13.45
C LYS A 112 -6.19 9.01 12.25
N GLN A 113 -6.34 10.28 11.90
CA GLN A 113 -7.19 10.69 10.77
C GLN A 113 -6.55 10.33 9.44
N ILE A 114 -5.22 10.47 9.30
CA ILE A 114 -4.48 10.05 8.11
C ILE A 114 -4.63 8.53 7.94
N ARG A 115 -4.42 7.76 9.02
CA ARG A 115 -4.56 6.29 8.96
C ARG A 115 -5.98 5.84 8.58
N GLU A 116 -6.99 6.48 9.15
CA GLU A 116 -8.38 6.13 8.89
C GLU A 116 -8.78 6.48 7.46
N ALA A 117 -8.39 7.65 6.96
CA ALA A 117 -8.61 8.05 5.58
C ALA A 117 -7.89 7.11 4.59
N ALA A 118 -6.63 6.75 4.87
CA ALA A 118 -5.86 5.83 4.02
C ALA A 118 -6.50 4.42 3.95
N LYS A 119 -7.05 3.92 5.06
CA LYS A 119 -7.78 2.64 5.09
C LYS A 119 -9.09 2.69 4.29
N VAL A 120 -9.80 3.83 4.25
CA VAL A 120 -10.97 3.99 3.37
C VAL A 120 -10.56 4.13 1.91
N LEU A 121 -9.48 4.87 1.64
CA LEU A 121 -8.92 5.01 0.29
C LEU A 121 -8.54 3.65 -0.31
N ARG A 122 -8.08 2.71 0.51
CA ARG A 122 -7.88 1.31 0.12
C ARG A 122 -9.16 0.64 -0.39
N ILE A 123 -10.30 0.86 0.27
CA ILE A 123 -11.60 0.32 -0.19
C ILE A 123 -11.96 0.95 -1.54
N VAL A 124 -11.79 2.27 -1.68
CA VAL A 124 -12.02 2.99 -2.94
C VAL A 124 -11.13 2.45 -4.07
N PHE A 125 -9.86 2.16 -3.77
CA PHE A 125 -8.92 1.56 -4.72
C PHE A 125 -9.41 0.19 -5.23
N PHE A 126 -9.83 -0.72 -4.34
CA PHE A 126 -10.37 -2.01 -4.77
C PHE A 126 -11.73 -1.88 -5.50
N SER A 127 -12.58 -0.92 -5.13
CA SER A 127 -13.80 -0.63 -5.90
C SER A 127 -13.47 -0.14 -7.30
N SER A 128 -12.45 0.71 -7.46
CA SER A 128 -11.97 1.20 -8.76
C SER A 128 -11.47 0.06 -9.66
N LEU A 129 -10.71 -0.88 -9.10
CA LEU A 129 -10.25 -2.08 -9.81
C LEU A 129 -11.43 -2.96 -10.27
N LEU A 130 -12.45 -3.12 -9.42
CA LEU A 130 -13.66 -3.87 -9.76
C LEU A 130 -14.46 -3.21 -10.89
N VAL A 131 -14.59 -1.87 -10.88
CA VAL A 131 -15.29 -1.12 -11.93
C VAL A 131 -14.55 -1.25 -13.26
N GLY A 132 -13.22 -1.18 -13.24
CA GLY A 132 -12.37 -1.29 -14.43
C GLY A 132 -12.42 -2.61 -15.17
N GLY A 133 -13.00 -3.64 -14.55
CA GLY A 133 -13.06 -4.99 -15.08
C GLY A 133 -11.81 -5.79 -14.76
N LEU A 134 -12.03 -7.03 -14.34
CA LEU A 134 -10.96 -8.00 -14.10
C LEU A 134 -10.69 -8.79 -15.37
N ASP A 135 -9.45 -9.25 -15.52
CA ASP A 135 -9.04 -10.15 -16.59
C ASP A 135 -9.86 -11.45 -16.57
N SER A 136 -10.04 -12.02 -17.77
CA SER A 136 -10.76 -13.28 -17.93
C SER A 136 -10.13 -14.37 -17.07
N GLN A 137 -10.96 -15.31 -16.60
CA GLN A 137 -10.49 -16.39 -15.75
C GLN A 137 -9.39 -17.21 -16.43
N GLU A 138 -9.52 -17.47 -17.74
CA GLU A 138 -8.52 -18.17 -18.54
C GLU A 138 -7.16 -17.46 -18.55
N GLN A 139 -7.16 -16.12 -18.64
CA GLN A 139 -5.93 -15.33 -18.63
C GLN A 139 -5.25 -15.40 -17.27
N ARG A 140 -6.01 -15.26 -16.18
CA ARG A 140 -5.48 -15.37 -14.81
C ARG A 140 -4.92 -16.75 -14.52
N GLU A 141 -5.58 -17.81 -14.99
CA GLU A 141 -5.08 -19.18 -14.86
C GLU A 141 -3.82 -19.43 -15.68
N ARG A 142 -3.71 -18.85 -16.88
CA ARG A 142 -2.50 -18.93 -17.70
C ARG A 142 -1.32 -18.27 -17.01
N GLU A 143 -1.49 -17.02 -16.56
CA GLU A 143 -0.45 -16.26 -15.85
C GLU A 143 -0.03 -16.97 -14.55
N ALA A 144 -0.98 -17.59 -13.83
CA ALA A 144 -0.67 -18.39 -12.64
C ALA A 144 0.21 -19.62 -12.96
N ARG A 145 -0.03 -20.30 -14.09
CA ARG A 145 0.80 -21.43 -14.55
C ARG A 145 2.20 -20.97 -14.93
N GLU A 146 2.30 -19.87 -15.69
CA GLU A 146 3.59 -19.29 -16.09
C GLU A 146 4.42 -18.85 -14.87
N ASN A 147 3.78 -18.20 -13.88
CA ASN A 147 4.44 -17.83 -12.63
C ASN A 147 4.92 -19.05 -11.83
N ALA A 148 4.13 -20.12 -11.77
CA ALA A 148 4.53 -21.35 -11.09
C ALA A 148 5.74 -22.00 -11.79
N GLU A 149 5.78 -22.01 -13.12
CA GLU A 149 6.91 -22.50 -13.89
C GLU A 149 8.18 -21.65 -13.64
N LEU A 150 8.06 -20.33 -13.69
CA LEU A 150 9.15 -19.40 -13.35
C LEU A 150 9.71 -19.63 -11.93
N GLU A 151 8.84 -19.89 -10.95
CA GLU A 151 9.28 -20.22 -9.59
C GLU A 151 10.10 -21.50 -9.52
N THR A 152 9.80 -22.50 -10.36
CA THR A 152 10.59 -23.74 -10.42
C THR A 152 11.94 -23.57 -11.12
N LEU A 153 12.05 -22.64 -12.06
CA LEU A 153 13.27 -22.39 -12.84
C LEU A 153 14.29 -21.50 -12.12
N LEU A 154 13.85 -20.69 -11.15
CA LEU A 154 14.74 -19.88 -10.31
C LEU A 154 15.56 -20.81 -9.39
N PRO A 155 16.90 -20.92 -9.57
CA PRO A 155 17.72 -21.76 -8.71
C PRO A 155 17.52 -21.34 -7.27
N SER A 156 17.16 -22.30 -6.41
CA SER A 156 17.15 -22.12 -4.96
C SER A 156 18.58 -21.83 -4.51
N GLN A 157 19.01 -20.58 -4.60
CA GLN A 157 20.29 -20.14 -4.06
C GLN A 157 20.22 -20.28 -2.54
N GLY A 158 20.90 -21.30 -2.04
CA GLY A 158 21.20 -21.45 -0.61
C GLY A 158 20.07 -22.09 0.20
N THR A 159 20.51 -22.80 1.23
CA THR A 159 19.73 -23.46 2.29
C THR A 159 18.40 -22.76 2.60
N ARG A 160 17.32 -23.36 2.10
CA ARG A 160 15.93 -23.38 2.57
C ARG A 160 15.60 -22.37 3.68
N HIS A 161 15.38 -21.13 3.30
CA HIS A 161 14.35 -20.33 3.94
C HIS A 161 13.19 -20.19 2.96
N PRO A 162 11.94 -20.48 3.36
CA PRO A 162 10.81 -20.18 2.50
C PRO A 162 10.90 -18.70 2.14
N ARG A 163 10.89 -18.37 0.84
CA ARG A 163 10.69 -16.98 0.39
C ARG A 163 9.54 -16.44 1.24
N ARG A 164 9.78 -15.36 2.00
CA ARG A 164 8.68 -14.73 2.74
C ARG A 164 7.56 -14.49 1.75
N GLN A 165 6.40 -15.11 2.01
CA GLN A 165 5.21 -14.84 1.23
C GLN A 165 4.98 -13.35 1.27
N ILE A 166 4.96 -12.73 0.09
CA ILE A 166 4.60 -11.33 -0.07
C ILE A 166 3.27 -11.16 0.66
N ARG A 167 3.23 -10.27 1.65
CA ARG A 167 2.06 -10.11 2.52
C ARG A 167 0.88 -9.66 1.66
N GLN A 168 -0.10 -10.55 1.50
CA GLN A 168 -1.31 -10.24 0.76
C GLN A 168 -2.22 -9.32 1.58
N ASP A 169 -2.86 -8.37 0.91
CA ASP A 169 -3.83 -7.48 1.54
C ASP A 169 -5.07 -8.28 1.98
N PRO A 170 -5.51 -8.18 3.25
CA PRO A 170 -6.67 -8.94 3.74
C PRO A 170 -7.98 -8.64 3.00
N LEU A 171 -8.15 -7.44 2.42
CA LEU A 171 -9.33 -7.11 1.62
C LEU A 171 -9.23 -7.73 0.24
N ALA A 172 -8.04 -7.73 -0.39
CA ALA A 172 -7.79 -8.43 -1.65
C ALA A 172 -8.12 -9.92 -1.53
N VAL A 173 -7.65 -10.56 -0.46
CA VAL A 173 -7.95 -11.97 -0.14
C VAL A 173 -9.46 -12.20 0.03
N SER A 174 -10.14 -11.31 0.76
CA SER A 174 -11.60 -11.44 0.98
C SER A 174 -12.44 -11.26 -0.28
N LEU A 175 -11.93 -10.49 -1.25
CA LEU A 175 -12.56 -10.26 -2.54
C LEU A 175 -12.17 -11.32 -3.58
N GLY A 176 -11.06 -12.04 -3.36
CA GLY A 176 -10.51 -13.00 -4.32
C GLY A 176 -9.90 -12.33 -5.56
N ILE A 177 -9.29 -11.16 -5.37
CA ILE A 177 -8.79 -10.30 -6.47
C ILE A 177 -7.36 -9.90 -6.16
N HIS A 178 -6.47 -10.00 -7.13
CA HIS A 178 -5.16 -9.38 -7.07
C HIS A 178 -5.17 -8.03 -7.80
N PRO A 179 -4.50 -6.96 -7.30
CA PRO A 179 -4.43 -5.68 -8.02
C PRO A 179 -3.90 -5.78 -9.46
N ASN A 180 -3.07 -6.78 -9.75
CA ASN A 180 -2.54 -7.05 -11.09
C ASN A 180 -3.56 -7.66 -12.06
N ASP A 181 -4.71 -8.14 -11.57
CA ASP A 181 -5.77 -8.75 -12.38
C ASP A 181 -6.59 -7.70 -13.16
N CYS A 182 -6.33 -6.41 -12.96
CA CYS A 182 -7.06 -5.32 -13.60
C CYS A 182 -6.11 -4.47 -14.45
N ARG A 183 -6.42 -4.34 -15.73
CA ARG A 183 -5.62 -3.55 -16.69
C ARG A 183 -6.09 -2.11 -16.84
N ASN A 184 -7.41 -1.88 -16.72
CA ASN A 184 -8.05 -0.59 -16.95
C ASN A 184 -8.90 -0.16 -15.74
N PRO A 185 -8.31 0.10 -14.56
CA PRO A 185 -9.07 0.58 -13.40
C PRO A 185 -9.80 1.90 -13.70
N LEU A 186 -10.93 2.15 -13.02
CA LEU A 186 -11.67 3.42 -13.17
C LEU A 186 -10.78 4.63 -12.85
N ILE A 187 -9.99 4.51 -11.79
CA ILE A 187 -9.03 5.50 -11.30
C ILE A 187 -7.63 4.86 -11.45
N PRO A 188 -6.73 5.43 -12.26
CA PRO A 188 -5.36 4.95 -12.41
C PRO A 188 -4.62 4.92 -11.07
N ALA A 189 -3.78 3.91 -10.86
CA ALA A 189 -2.98 3.78 -9.64
C ALA A 189 -2.09 5.01 -9.37
N SER A 190 -1.64 5.70 -10.42
CA SER A 190 -0.88 6.95 -10.31
C SER A 190 -1.64 8.08 -9.64
N GLU A 191 -2.97 8.13 -9.76
CA GLU A 191 -3.80 9.19 -9.13
C GLU A 191 -3.97 9.00 -7.62
N PHE A 192 -3.65 7.80 -7.10
CA PHE A 192 -3.65 7.56 -5.67
C PHE A 192 -2.34 7.93 -4.99
N ILE A 193 -1.31 8.36 -5.73
CA ILE A 193 -0.04 8.77 -5.17
C ILE A 193 -0.19 10.18 -4.60
N ASN A 194 0.07 10.33 -3.30
CA ASN A 194 0.03 11.62 -2.62
C ASN A 194 1.46 12.12 -2.38
N GLU A 195 1.89 13.11 -3.15
CA GLU A 195 3.23 13.69 -3.07
C GLU A 195 3.54 14.21 -1.66
N THR A 196 2.65 15.03 -1.09
CA THR A 196 2.82 15.61 0.25
C THR A 196 2.92 14.56 1.34
N LEU A 197 2.16 13.47 1.24
CA LEU A 197 2.28 12.36 2.19
C LEU A 197 3.65 11.68 2.04
N ASN A 198 4.11 11.42 0.82
CA ASN A 198 5.40 10.74 0.58
C ASN A 198 6.59 11.59 1.04
N ASP A 199 6.51 12.92 0.96
CA ASP A 199 7.52 13.83 1.49
C ASP A 199 7.64 13.80 3.02
N VAL A 200 6.53 13.55 3.71
CA VAL A 200 6.44 13.56 5.18
C VAL A 200 6.65 12.16 5.79
N ILE A 201 6.52 11.10 4.99
CA ILE A 201 6.80 9.74 5.45
C ILE A 201 8.29 9.57 5.73
N ASP A 202 8.60 9.08 6.93
CA ASP A 202 9.93 8.57 7.28
C ASP A 202 9.97 7.06 6.95
N PRO A 203 10.67 6.64 5.88
CA PRO A 203 10.65 5.26 5.42
C PRO A 203 11.25 4.27 6.43
N GLU A 204 12.20 4.72 7.25
CA GLU A 204 12.82 3.86 8.27
C GLU A 204 11.82 3.57 9.40
N LYS A 205 11.15 4.61 9.91
CA LYS A 205 10.11 4.45 10.94
C LYS A 205 8.91 3.67 10.43
N ASP A 206 8.49 3.91 9.18
CA ASP A 206 7.39 3.16 8.57
C ASP A 206 7.73 1.68 8.40
N PHE A 207 8.97 1.35 7.99
CA PHE A 207 9.46 -0.02 7.90
C PHE A 207 9.48 -0.73 9.26
N LEU A 208 9.90 -0.04 10.32
CA LEU A 208 9.84 -0.58 11.69
C LEU A 208 8.39 -0.84 12.13
N CYS A 209 7.45 0.06 11.79
CA CYS A 209 6.02 -0.15 12.03
C CYS A 209 5.51 -1.40 11.30
N TYR A 210 5.84 -1.54 10.01
CA TYR A 210 5.49 -2.72 9.21
C TYR A 210 6.00 -4.03 9.83
N ARG A 211 7.24 -4.03 10.34
CA ARG A 211 7.87 -5.23 10.91
C ARG A 211 7.35 -5.59 12.30
N SER A 212 7.04 -4.59 13.12
CA SER A 212 6.61 -4.77 14.52
C SER A 212 5.23 -5.41 14.67
N ARG A 213 4.41 -5.45 13.60
CA ARG A 213 3.00 -5.90 13.64
C ARG A 213 2.18 -5.19 14.73
N GLY A 214 2.52 -3.92 15.00
CA GLY A 214 1.82 -3.10 15.97
C GLY A 214 0.43 -2.66 15.49
N ASP A 215 -0.29 -1.96 16.36
CA ASP A 215 -1.61 -1.39 16.07
C ASP A 215 -1.56 -0.17 15.12
N LYS A 216 -0.35 0.36 14.88
CA LYS A 216 -0.12 1.49 13.97
C LYS A 216 -0.13 1.00 12.52
N LEU A 217 -0.90 1.70 11.67
CA LEU A 217 -0.87 1.46 10.22
C LEU A 217 0.54 1.77 9.71
N SER A 218 1.09 0.85 8.93
CA SER A 218 2.23 1.15 8.06
C SER A 218 1.75 1.40 6.65
N PHE A 219 2.30 2.43 6.00
CA PHE A 219 1.97 2.72 4.61
C PHE A 219 2.54 1.67 3.65
N MET A 220 3.50 0.85 4.08
CA MET A 220 3.91 -0.37 3.38
C MET A 220 2.76 -1.36 3.14
N GLU A 221 1.71 -1.35 3.96
CA GLU A 221 0.51 -2.17 3.74
C GLU A 221 -0.36 -1.63 2.60
N LEU A 222 -0.13 -0.39 2.17
CA LEU A 222 -0.90 0.34 1.15
C LEU A 222 0.02 0.81 0.01
N PRO A 223 0.61 -0.10 -0.77
CA PRO A 223 1.63 0.26 -1.76
C PRO A 223 1.12 1.19 -2.85
N PHE A 224 -0.19 1.22 -3.16
CA PHE A 224 -0.75 2.12 -4.18
C PHE A 224 -0.65 3.62 -3.79
N LEU A 225 -0.48 3.93 -2.51
CA LEU A 225 -0.36 5.31 -2.00
C LEU A 225 1.09 5.82 -2.00
N LEU A 226 2.06 4.91 -2.17
CA LEU A 226 3.49 5.19 -2.09
C LEU A 226 4.12 5.40 -3.46
N GLN A 227 5.03 6.37 -3.52
CA GLN A 227 5.89 6.59 -4.67
C GLN A 227 6.93 5.49 -4.85
N THR A 228 7.44 5.38 -6.07
CA THR A 228 8.51 4.44 -6.42
C THR A 228 9.79 4.67 -5.60
N THR A 229 10.10 5.94 -5.28
CA THR A 229 11.23 6.33 -4.42
C THR A 229 11.08 5.78 -3.00
N THR A 230 9.93 6.00 -2.36
CA THR A 230 9.65 5.47 -1.02
C THR A 230 9.69 3.94 -1.00
N LYS A 231 9.11 3.30 -2.02
CA LYS A 231 9.14 1.83 -2.18
C LYS A 231 10.56 1.29 -2.33
N SER A 232 11.43 1.97 -3.08
CA SER A 232 12.81 1.51 -3.27
C SER A 232 13.62 1.56 -1.97
N VAL A 233 13.41 2.59 -1.14
CA VAL A 233 14.01 2.68 0.20
C VAL A 233 13.48 1.58 1.12
N GLN A 234 12.19 1.29 1.08
CA GLN A 234 11.60 0.19 1.84
C GLN A 234 12.17 -1.18 1.41
N LEU A 235 12.33 -1.41 0.11
CA LEU A 235 12.99 -2.61 -0.42
C LEU A 235 14.45 -2.70 0.03
N PHE A 236 15.17 -1.57 0.09
CA PHE A 236 16.53 -1.54 0.62
C PHE A 236 16.58 -2.03 2.08
N TYR A 237 15.66 -1.58 2.92
CA TYR A 237 15.58 -2.04 4.31
C TYR A 237 15.19 -3.52 4.43
N ASP A 238 14.26 -4.01 3.60
CA ASP A 238 13.89 -5.43 3.58
C ASP A 238 15.07 -6.32 3.15
N ASN A 239 15.76 -5.95 2.07
CA ASN A 239 16.96 -6.67 1.60
C ASN A 239 18.06 -6.67 2.65
N ARG A 240 18.33 -5.53 3.29
CA ARG A 240 19.35 -5.43 4.35
C ARG A 240 18.99 -6.31 5.55
N LEU A 241 17.73 -6.30 5.97
CA LEU A 241 17.25 -7.15 7.06
C LEU A 241 17.37 -8.63 6.69
N ARG A 242 16.98 -9.00 5.47
CA ARG A 242 17.09 -10.36 4.96
C ARG A 242 18.53 -10.86 4.94
N MET A 243 19.47 -10.05 4.48
CA MET A 243 20.89 -10.39 4.51
C MET A 243 21.39 -10.63 5.94
N LEU A 244 20.92 -9.85 6.92
CA LEU A 244 21.27 -10.02 8.32
C LEU A 244 20.66 -11.31 8.90
N GLU A 245 19.40 -11.61 8.58
CA GLU A 245 18.72 -12.85 8.99
C GLU A 245 19.42 -14.08 8.38
N GLU A 246 19.76 -14.03 7.09
CA GLU A 246 20.51 -15.09 6.40
C GLU A 246 21.90 -15.29 7.00
N ARG A 247 22.64 -14.21 7.27
CA ARG A 247 23.95 -14.28 7.94
C ARG A 247 23.85 -14.92 9.33
N ARG A 248 22.85 -14.55 10.12
CA ARG A 248 22.61 -15.15 11.45
C ARG A 248 22.27 -16.63 11.34
N SER A 249 21.42 -16.99 10.39
CA SER A 249 21.06 -18.39 10.13
C SER A 249 22.26 -19.23 9.70
N ALA A 250 23.08 -18.73 8.78
CA ALA A 250 24.29 -19.41 8.32
C ALA A 250 25.30 -19.58 9.46
N PHE A 251 25.47 -18.56 10.30
CA PHE A 251 26.31 -18.64 11.49
C PHE A 251 25.81 -19.70 12.48
N LEU A 252 24.51 -19.75 12.78
CA LEU A 252 23.93 -20.78 13.65
C LEU A 252 24.07 -22.18 13.06
N HIS A 253 23.85 -22.33 11.75
CA HIS A 253 24.06 -23.60 11.05
C HIS A 253 25.52 -24.05 11.15
N SER A 254 26.48 -23.13 10.99
CA SER A 254 27.91 -23.42 11.15
C SER A 254 28.34 -23.76 12.58
N LEU A 255 27.58 -23.34 13.61
CA LEU A 255 27.85 -23.74 15.00
C LEU A 255 27.30 -25.14 15.33
N LEU A 256 26.20 -25.53 14.69
CA LEU A 256 25.52 -26.81 14.91
C LEU A 256 26.07 -27.94 14.01
N ALA A 257 26.51 -27.61 12.78
CA ALA A 257 27.20 -28.54 11.91
C ALA A 257 28.67 -28.66 12.36
N SER A 258 29.16 -29.88 12.48
CA SER A 258 30.55 -30.18 12.87
C SER A 258 31.58 -29.80 11.80
N ASP A 259 31.14 -29.36 10.62
CA ASP A 259 32.01 -28.93 9.53
C ASP A 259 31.64 -27.50 9.10
N PRO A 260 32.51 -26.52 9.37
CA PRO A 260 32.16 -25.13 9.23
C PRO A 260 32.64 -24.61 7.87
N GLU A 261 31.77 -24.56 6.87
CA GLU A 261 32.00 -23.68 5.73
C GLU A 261 31.78 -22.22 6.19
N LEU A 262 32.76 -21.71 6.95
CA LEU A 262 32.79 -20.32 7.40
C LEU A 262 32.88 -19.44 6.16
N PRO A 263 31.97 -18.46 5.96
CA PRO A 263 31.98 -17.59 4.78
C PRO A 263 33.12 -16.56 4.80
N PHE A 264 34.17 -16.79 5.59
CA PHE A 264 35.35 -15.95 5.69
C PHE A 264 36.62 -16.78 5.56
N PHE A 265 37.49 -16.36 4.64
CA PHE A 265 38.81 -16.95 4.45
C PHE A 265 39.76 -16.46 5.55
N LYS A 266 40.08 -17.34 6.51
CA LYS A 266 40.95 -17.00 7.64
C LYS A 266 42.42 -17.20 7.26
N LEU A 267 43.07 -16.11 6.86
CA LEU A 267 44.49 -16.10 6.55
C LEU A 267 45.32 -15.85 7.83
N ARG A 268 46.19 -16.80 8.20
CA ARG A 268 47.17 -16.62 9.29
C ARG A 268 48.55 -16.40 8.66
N VAL A 269 49.17 -15.28 8.99
CA VAL A 269 50.41 -14.81 8.35
C VAL A 269 51.35 -14.24 9.40
N ALA A 270 52.64 -14.55 9.34
CA ALA A 270 53.64 -13.89 10.16
C ALA A 270 53.91 -12.47 9.64
N ARG A 271 54.05 -11.48 10.55
CA ARG A 271 54.27 -10.07 10.20
C ARG A 271 55.56 -9.84 9.40
N GLU A 272 56.54 -10.70 9.59
CA GLU A 272 57.86 -10.61 8.95
C GLU A 272 57.88 -11.23 7.55
N ARG A 273 56.89 -12.05 7.19
CA ARG A 273 56.84 -12.81 5.92
C ARG A 273 55.44 -12.80 5.32
N VAL A 274 54.89 -11.60 5.22
CA VAL A 274 53.46 -11.44 4.90
C VAL A 274 53.12 -11.98 3.52
N VAL A 275 54.04 -11.84 2.56
CA VAL A 275 53.81 -12.19 1.16
C VAL A 275 53.91 -13.71 0.97
N GLU A 276 54.94 -14.33 1.52
CA GLU A 276 55.22 -15.76 1.36
C GLU A 276 54.16 -16.62 2.03
N ASP A 277 53.84 -16.31 3.29
CA ASP A 277 52.82 -17.05 4.06
C ASP A 277 51.42 -16.86 3.42
N ALA A 278 51.11 -15.68 2.89
CA ALA A 278 49.85 -15.45 2.16
C ALA A 278 49.77 -16.27 0.86
N LEU A 279 50.86 -16.29 0.09
CA LEU A 279 50.94 -17.01 -1.19
C LEU A 279 50.81 -18.52 -0.99
N VAL A 280 51.45 -19.08 0.03
CA VAL A 280 51.39 -20.51 0.35
C VAL A 280 49.97 -20.92 0.71
N VAL A 281 49.30 -20.14 1.58
CA VAL A 281 47.94 -20.47 2.00
C VAL A 281 46.99 -20.42 0.80
N VAL A 282 46.99 -19.34 0.01
CA VAL A 282 46.11 -19.21 -1.17
C VAL A 282 46.37 -20.31 -2.21
N SER A 283 47.64 -20.63 -2.46
CA SER A 283 48.02 -21.69 -3.42
C SER A 283 47.57 -23.08 -2.95
N CYS A 284 47.70 -23.37 -1.65
CA CYS A 284 47.31 -24.65 -1.09
C CYS A 284 45.79 -24.86 -1.16
N TYR A 285 45.00 -23.83 -0.83
CA TYR A 285 43.54 -23.90 -0.95
C TYR A 285 43.05 -24.01 -2.41
N ARG A 286 43.78 -23.44 -3.38
CA ARG A 286 43.50 -23.59 -4.82
C ARG A 286 43.80 -25.01 -5.31
N ILE A 287 44.87 -25.64 -4.82
CA ILE A 287 45.22 -27.03 -5.15
C ILE A 287 44.22 -28.02 -4.54
N LEU A 288 43.74 -27.75 -3.33
CA LEU A 288 42.74 -28.57 -2.62
C LEU A 288 41.30 -28.37 -3.12
N GLY A 289 41.08 -27.51 -4.12
CA GLY A 289 39.75 -27.27 -4.72
C GLY A 289 38.77 -26.51 -3.82
N LEU A 290 39.25 -25.91 -2.73
CA LEU A 290 38.46 -25.15 -1.75
C LEU A 290 38.31 -23.66 -2.12
N LEU A 291 39.05 -23.21 -3.14
CA LEU A 291 38.92 -21.88 -3.76
C LEU A 291 38.70 -22.10 -5.26
N ARG A 292 37.48 -21.82 -5.73
CA ARG A 292 37.08 -21.89 -7.15
C ARG A 292 37.45 -20.61 -7.89
#